data_AF-A0AAP0VA70-F1
#
_entry.id   AF-A0AAP0VA70-F1
#
_cell.length_a   1.000
_cell.length_b   1.000
_cell.length_c   1.000
_cell.angle_alpha   90.00
_cell.angle_beta   90.00
_cell.angle_gamma   90.00
#
_symmetry.space_group_name_H-M   'P 1'
#
loop_
_entity.id
_entity.type
_entity.pdbx_description
1 polymer ?
#
loop_
_entity_poly.entity_id
_entity_poly.type
_entity_poly.pdbx_seq_one_letter_code
_entity_poly.pdbx_strand_id
1 'polypeptide(L)'
;MGEMQIRWVQRLSTFGKALSRLTEVVDLYHGRSLSNLEKDGMIQRFEYTLEAAWKLLKNYAEYQNGEQVMGSRDAIRKAFAMGIIENANPWFDMVESRNLTSHVYDEDTEADIIDKIITTYYPILQDLFDSLRLRAEAEGV
;
A
#
# COMPACT_ATOMS: atom_id res chain seq x y z
N MET A 1 12.25 -13.65 -18.14
CA MET A 1 10.81 -13.71 -17.82
C MET A 1 10.54 -14.42 -16.49
N GLY A 2 11.02 -15.65 -16.25
CA GLY A 2 10.74 -16.39 -14.99
C GLY A 2 11.19 -15.73 -13.68
N GLU A 3 12.40 -15.15 -13.61
CA GLU A 3 12.89 -14.53 -12.35
C GLU A 3 12.09 -13.29 -11.92
N MET A 4 11.67 -12.46 -12.88
CA MET A 4 10.86 -11.27 -12.60
C MET A 4 9.43 -11.65 -12.20
N GLN A 5 8.87 -12.70 -12.83
CA GLN A 5 7.58 -13.27 -12.45
C GLN A 5 7.57 -13.73 -10.99
N ILE A 6 8.57 -14.54 -10.62
CA ILE A 6 8.74 -15.03 -9.23
C ILE A 6 8.84 -13.85 -8.25
N ARG A 7 9.57 -12.79 -8.63
CA ARG A 7 9.80 -11.64 -7.74
C ARG A 7 8.51 -10.85 -7.45
N TRP A 8 7.69 -10.54 -8.45
CA TRP A 8 6.47 -9.77 -8.18
C TRP A 8 5.43 -10.60 -7.43
N VAL A 9 5.33 -11.91 -7.67
CA VAL A 9 4.47 -12.84 -6.90
C VAL A 9 4.91 -12.92 -5.43
N GLN A 10 6.22 -12.99 -5.16
CA GLN A 10 6.75 -12.90 -3.80
C GLN A 10 6.42 -11.55 -3.12
N ARG A 11 6.47 -10.45 -3.89
CA ARG A 11 6.06 -9.12 -3.40
C ARG A 11 4.57 -9.06 -3.12
N LEU A 12 3.74 -9.69 -3.95
CA LEU A 12 2.29 -9.78 -3.74
C LEU A 12 1.98 -10.51 -2.42
N SER A 13 2.66 -11.63 -2.15
CA SER A 13 2.53 -12.35 -0.87
C SER A 13 2.96 -11.48 0.32
N THR A 14 4.08 -10.77 0.18
CA THR A 14 4.58 -9.84 1.23
C THR A 14 3.58 -8.73 1.49
N PHE A 15 3.03 -8.13 0.42
CA PHE A 15 2.04 -7.06 0.51
C PHE A 15 0.75 -7.56 1.16
N GLY A 16 0.23 -8.73 0.76
CA GLY A 16 -0.97 -9.31 1.37
C GLY A 16 -0.82 -9.57 2.88
N LYS A 17 0.35 -10.01 3.33
CA LYS A 17 0.64 -10.16 4.77
C LYS A 17 0.65 -8.82 5.49
N ALA A 18 1.26 -7.79 4.91
CA ALA A 18 1.27 -6.45 5.48
C ALA A 18 -0.14 -5.85 5.56
N LEU A 19 -0.90 -5.96 4.46
CA LEU A 19 -2.28 -5.51 4.37
C LEU A 19 -3.18 -6.22 5.39
N SER A 20 -3.04 -7.54 5.56
CA SER A 20 -3.81 -8.28 6.57
C SER A 20 -3.55 -7.77 7.99
N ARG A 21 -2.32 -7.35 8.32
CA ARG A 21 -2.04 -6.71 9.61
C ARG A 21 -2.71 -5.33 9.70
N LEU A 22 -2.72 -4.55 8.63
CA LEU A 22 -3.46 -3.28 8.62
C LEU A 22 -4.97 -3.52 8.79
N THR A 23 -5.54 -4.52 8.13
CA THR A 23 -6.95 -4.93 8.29
C THR A 23 -7.31 -5.21 9.74
N GLU A 24 -6.48 -5.98 10.47
CA GLU A 24 -6.74 -6.29 11.89
C GLU A 24 -6.99 -5.02 12.74
N VAL A 25 -6.24 -3.94 12.51
CA VAL A 25 -6.38 -2.71 13.30
C VAL A 25 -7.48 -1.79 12.78
N VAL A 26 -7.79 -1.83 11.48
CA VAL A 26 -8.97 -1.18 10.89
C VAL A 26 -10.26 -1.81 11.44
N ASP A 27 -10.31 -3.14 11.55
CA ASP A 27 -11.46 -3.85 12.11
C ASP A 27 -11.66 -3.50 13.60
N LEU A 28 -10.56 -3.37 14.36
CA LEU A 28 -10.62 -2.89 15.76
C LEU A 28 -11.18 -1.46 15.84
N TYR A 29 -10.76 -0.56 14.95
CA TYR A 29 -11.24 0.82 14.89
C TYR A 29 -12.75 0.89 14.63
N HIS A 30 -13.27 0.05 13.74
CA HIS A 30 -14.72 -0.01 13.49
C HIS A 30 -15.51 -0.62 14.66
N GLY A 31 -14.88 -1.49 15.46
CA GLY A 31 -15.52 -2.12 16.62
C GLY A 31 -15.48 -1.29 17.90
N ARG A 32 -14.47 -0.43 18.07
CA ARG A 32 -14.30 0.42 19.26
C ARG A 32 -13.27 1.54 19.04
N SER A 33 -13.24 2.48 19.98
CA SER A 33 -12.13 3.44 20.07
C SER A 33 -10.80 2.74 20.29
N LEU A 34 -9.78 3.20 19.57
CA LEU A 34 -8.39 2.75 19.73
C LEU A 34 -7.72 3.48 20.90
N SER A 35 -6.88 2.76 21.63
CA SER A 35 -5.91 3.37 22.55
C SER A 35 -4.76 4.04 21.77
N ASN A 36 -4.01 4.93 22.40
CA ASN A 36 -2.87 5.61 21.74
C ASN A 36 -1.85 4.62 21.18
N LEU A 37 -1.54 3.54 21.91
CA LEU A 37 -0.65 2.49 21.42
C LEU A 37 -1.17 1.78 20.15
N GLU A 38 -2.48 1.66 20.02
CA GLU A 38 -3.10 1.03 18.84
C GLU A 38 -3.19 1.98 17.66
N LYS A 39 -3.31 3.29 17.92
CA LYS A 39 -3.17 4.34 16.92
C LYS A 39 -1.74 4.38 16.36
N ASP A 40 -0.74 4.41 17.23
CA ASP A 40 0.68 4.29 16.85
C ASP A 40 0.90 3.02 16.02
N GLY A 41 0.31 1.91 16.49
CA GLY A 41 0.28 0.64 15.77
C GLY A 41 -0.32 0.78 14.37
N MET A 42 -1.48 1.42 14.23
CA MET A 42 -2.12 1.64 12.93
C MET A 42 -1.22 2.40 11.97
N ILE A 43 -0.60 3.48 12.43
CA ILE A 43 0.29 4.31 11.62
C ILE A 43 1.50 3.48 11.19
N GLN A 44 2.15 2.77 12.11
CA GLN A 44 3.28 1.90 11.77
C GLN A 44 2.90 0.81 10.77
N ARG A 45 1.69 0.23 10.91
CA ARG A 45 1.16 -0.78 9.98
C ARG A 45 0.88 -0.21 8.60
N PHE A 46 0.35 1.00 8.52
CA PHE A 46 0.19 1.72 7.27
C PHE A 46 1.54 1.96 6.58
N GLU A 47 2.55 2.46 7.28
CA GLU A 47 3.85 2.79 6.69
C GLU A 47 4.51 1.60 5.99
N TYR A 48 4.62 0.46 6.67
CA TYR A 48 5.25 -0.72 6.07
C TYR A 48 4.36 -1.35 4.98
N THR A 49 3.04 -1.15 5.06
CA THR A 49 2.09 -1.64 4.04
C THR A 49 2.24 -0.83 2.75
N LEU A 50 2.34 0.51 2.86
CA LEU A 50 2.66 1.37 1.73
C LEU A 50 4.03 1.03 1.11
N GLU A 51 5.03 0.77 1.96
CA GLU A 51 6.37 0.35 1.53
C GLU A 51 6.33 -0.96 0.71
N ALA A 52 5.53 -1.92 1.16
CA ALA A 52 5.31 -3.18 0.44
C ALA A 52 4.55 -2.96 -0.88
N ALA A 53 3.52 -2.12 -0.87
CA ALA A 53 2.69 -1.81 -2.03
C ALA A 53 3.49 -1.19 -3.17
N TRP A 54 4.29 -0.14 -2.91
CA TRP A 54 5.05 0.50 -3.99
C TRP A 54 6.18 -0.40 -4.53
N LYS A 55 6.74 -1.28 -3.69
CA LYS A 55 7.70 -2.32 -4.14
C LYS A 55 7.05 -3.36 -5.03
N LEU A 56 5.81 -3.75 -4.72
CA LEU A 56 5.00 -4.62 -5.58
C LEU A 56 4.74 -3.94 -6.93
N LEU A 57 4.26 -2.69 -6.93
CA LEU A 57 4.03 -1.91 -8.16
C LEU A 57 5.30 -1.82 -9.01
N LYS A 58 6.45 -1.53 -8.37
CA LYS A 58 7.75 -1.53 -9.03
C LYS A 58 8.05 -2.85 -9.73
N ASN A 59 8.00 -3.97 -9.00
CA ASN A 59 8.38 -5.26 -9.56
C ASN A 59 7.37 -5.77 -10.59
N TYR A 60 6.09 -5.42 -10.46
CA TYR A 60 5.08 -5.72 -11.46
C TYR A 60 5.30 -4.90 -12.74
N ALA A 61 5.61 -3.61 -12.64
CA ALA A 61 5.95 -2.77 -13.80
C ALA A 61 7.21 -3.26 -14.52
N GLU A 62 8.27 -3.62 -13.78
CA GLU A 62 9.48 -4.23 -14.32
C GLU A 62 9.19 -5.57 -15.02
N TYR A 63 8.29 -6.39 -14.47
CA TYR A 63 7.87 -7.65 -15.07
C TYR A 63 7.14 -7.45 -16.41
N GLN A 64 6.22 -6.49 -16.50
CA GLN A 64 5.40 -6.26 -17.69
C GLN A 64 6.18 -5.58 -18.82
N ASN A 65 6.93 -4.51 -18.52
CA ASN A 65 7.52 -3.64 -19.55
C ASN A 65 9.06 -3.67 -19.58
N GLY A 66 9.72 -4.36 -18.64
CA GLY A 66 11.18 -4.40 -18.55
C GLY A 66 11.83 -3.06 -18.15
N GLU A 67 11.03 -2.04 -17.83
CA GLU A 67 11.53 -0.71 -17.50
C GLU A 67 11.94 -0.62 -16.03
N GLN A 68 13.09 0.02 -15.78
CA GLN A 68 13.56 0.28 -14.42
C GLN A 68 12.62 1.26 -13.69
N VAL A 69 12.37 0.99 -12.41
CA VAL A 69 11.61 1.86 -11.51
C VAL A 69 12.49 2.35 -10.38
N MET A 70 12.61 3.66 -10.23
CA MET A 70 13.63 4.28 -9.36
C MET A 70 13.15 4.55 -7.92
N GLY A 71 11.83 4.61 -7.68
CA GLY A 71 11.28 4.87 -6.34
C GLY A 71 9.75 4.87 -6.30
N SER A 72 9.16 5.18 -5.15
CA SER A 72 7.71 5.09 -4.92
C SER A 72 6.89 5.97 -5.87
N ARG A 73 7.27 7.25 -6.03
CA ARG A 73 6.56 8.17 -6.94
C ARG A 73 6.64 7.73 -8.41
N ASP A 74 7.76 7.16 -8.82
CA ASP A 74 7.94 6.60 -10.16
C ASP A 74 7.10 5.34 -10.36
N ALA A 75 7.07 4.45 -9.35
CA ALA A 75 6.23 3.26 -9.35
C ALA A 75 4.75 3.60 -9.50
N ILE A 76 4.27 4.63 -8.78
CA ILE A 76 2.89 5.12 -8.87
C ILE A 76 2.57 5.65 -10.28
N ARG A 77 3.44 6.48 -10.87
CA ARG A 77 3.24 7.00 -12.23
C ARG A 77 3.14 5.89 -13.27
N LYS A 78 4.03 4.91 -13.19
CA LYS A 78 4.03 3.75 -14.10
C LYS A 78 2.80 2.89 -13.89
N ALA A 79 2.42 2.62 -12.63
CA ALA A 79 1.21 1.88 -12.30
C ALA A 79 -0.05 2.52 -12.90
N PHE A 80 -0.15 3.84 -12.81
CA PHE A 80 -1.24 4.60 -13.42
C PHE A 80 -1.22 4.53 -14.95
N ALA A 81 -0.04 4.74 -15.57
CA ALA A 81 0.11 4.65 -17.03
C ALA A 81 -0.23 3.27 -17.60
N MET A 82 -0.02 2.21 -16.82
CA MET A 82 -0.36 0.83 -17.17
C MET A 82 -1.82 0.45 -16.85
N GLY A 83 -2.61 1.34 -16.24
CA GLY A 83 -3.97 1.04 -15.82
C GLY A 83 -4.07 0.01 -14.70
N ILE A 84 -3.03 -0.13 -13.87
CA ILE A 84 -3.05 -0.99 -12.67
C ILE A 84 -3.80 -0.29 -11.54
N ILE A 85 -3.64 1.04 -11.45
CA ILE A 85 -4.37 1.91 -10.54
C ILE A 85 -5.14 2.95 -11.36
N GLU A 86 -6.35 3.28 -10.93
CA GLU A 86 -7.24 4.19 -11.67
C GLU A 86 -7.01 5.67 -11.36
N ASN A 87 -6.48 5.98 -10.18
CA ASN A 87 -6.19 7.35 -9.74
C ASN A 87 -4.89 7.40 -8.95
N ALA A 88 -3.92 8.18 -9.44
CA ALA A 88 -2.62 8.33 -8.80
C ALA A 88 -2.60 9.31 -7.62
N ASN A 89 -3.58 10.23 -7.52
CA ASN A 89 -3.54 11.30 -6.52
C ASN A 89 -3.55 10.79 -5.08
N PRO A 90 -4.45 9.86 -4.67
CA PRO A 90 -4.42 9.31 -3.32
C PRO A 90 -3.13 8.55 -3.00
N TRP A 91 -2.46 7.98 -4.01
CA TRP A 91 -1.17 7.32 -3.84
C TRP A 91 -0.04 8.31 -3.55
N PHE A 92 -0.04 9.47 -4.19
CA PHE A 92 0.91 10.53 -3.85
C PHE A 92 0.63 11.10 -2.47
N ASP A 93 -0.63 11.27 -2.11
CA ASP A 93 -1.05 11.70 -0.77
C ASP A 93 -0.60 10.70 0.31
N MET A 94 -0.72 9.38 0.09
CA MET A 94 -0.15 8.36 0.98
C MET A 94 1.36 8.55 1.20
N VAL A 95 2.12 8.83 0.14
CA VAL A 95 3.57 9.06 0.23
C VAL A 95 3.88 10.33 1.02
N GLU A 96 3.04 11.35 0.90
CA GLU A 96 3.18 12.62 1.63
C GLU A 96 2.83 12.43 3.12
N SER A 97 1.71 11.78 3.44
CA SER A 97 1.32 11.42 4.80
C SER A 97 2.37 10.56 5.49
N ARG A 98 2.98 9.59 4.79
CA ARG A 98 4.10 8.78 5.32
C ARG A 98 5.39 9.58 5.59
N ASN A 99 5.53 10.81 5.11
CA ASN A 99 6.62 11.70 5.51
C ASN A 99 6.27 12.52 6.75
N LEU A 100 4.97 12.67 7.04
CA LEU A 100 4.46 13.37 8.22
C LEU A 100 4.34 12.45 9.42
N THR A 101 4.37 11.13 9.25
CA THR A 101 4.27 10.16 10.34
C THR A 101 5.38 10.29 11.39
N SER A 102 6.55 10.82 11.02
CA SER A 102 7.62 11.14 11.99
C SER A 102 7.29 12.34 12.91
N HIS A 103 6.23 13.08 12.59
CA HIS A 103 5.72 14.23 13.35
C HIS A 103 4.41 13.94 14.08
N VAL A 104 4.00 12.67 14.17
CA VAL A 104 2.73 12.20 14.80
C VAL A 104 2.61 12.50 16.30
N TYR A 105 3.65 13.06 16.93
CA TYR A 105 3.53 13.64 18.28
C TYR A 105 2.56 14.83 18.36
N ASP A 106 2.16 15.39 17.22
CA ASP A 106 1.07 16.36 17.10
C ASP A 106 -0.29 15.64 16.95
N GLU A 107 -1.20 15.82 17.92
CA GLU A 107 -2.49 15.11 17.99
C GLU A 107 -3.38 15.38 16.76
N ASP A 108 -3.32 16.58 16.19
CA ASP A 108 -4.07 16.95 14.98
C ASP A 108 -3.52 16.19 13.76
N THR A 109 -2.20 16.07 13.63
CA THR A 109 -1.54 15.27 12.58
C THR A 109 -1.82 13.78 12.73
N GLU A 110 -1.79 13.23 13.94
CA GLU A 110 -2.17 11.82 14.20
C GLU A 110 -3.60 11.55 13.74
N ALA A 111 -4.55 12.41 14.15
CA ALA A 111 -5.96 12.24 13.84
C ALA A 111 -6.24 12.30 12.33
N ASP A 112 -5.62 13.26 11.61
CA ASP A 112 -5.75 13.38 10.15
C ASP A 112 -5.21 12.15 9.42
N ILE A 113 -4.04 11.64 9.83
CA ILE A 113 -3.44 10.44 9.22
C ILE A 113 -4.33 9.21 9.46
N ILE A 114 -4.86 9.03 10.67
CA ILE A 114 -5.76 7.91 10.97
C ILE A 114 -7.05 8.00 10.15
N ASP A 115 -7.66 9.17 10.07
CA ASP A 115 -8.86 9.36 9.26
C ASP A 115 -8.60 9.01 7.79
N LYS A 116 -7.49 9.49 7.22
CA LYS A 116 -7.07 9.15 5.85
C LYS A 116 -6.79 7.66 5.67
N ILE A 117 -6.15 7.00 6.64
CA ILE A 117 -5.91 5.56 6.61
C ILE A 117 -7.24 4.82 6.46
N ILE A 118 -8.22 5.15 7.28
CA ILE A 118 -9.53 4.46 7.32
C ILE A 118 -10.37 4.77 6.08
N THR A 119 -10.49 6.05 5.72
CA THR A 119 -11.45 6.50 4.71
C THR A 119 -10.95 6.38 3.28
N THR A 120 -9.63 6.47 3.08
CA THR A 120 -9.04 6.62 1.74
C THR A 120 -7.97 5.58 1.45
N TYR A 121 -6.97 5.42 2.32
CA TYR A 121 -5.78 4.62 1.98
C TYR A 121 -6.03 3.13 2.04
N TYR A 122 -6.69 2.67 3.09
CA TYR A 122 -6.97 1.25 3.29
C TYR A 122 -7.82 0.66 2.14
N PRO A 123 -8.95 1.26 1.71
CA PRO A 123 -9.71 0.77 0.56
C PRO A 123 -8.87 0.66 -0.72
N ILE A 124 -8.05 1.67 -1.01
CA ILE A 124 -7.21 1.70 -2.21
C ILE A 124 -6.12 0.61 -2.17
N LEU A 125 -5.58 0.32 -1.00
CA LEU A 125 -4.62 -0.78 -0.81
C LEU A 125 -5.29 -2.15 -0.99
N GLN A 126 -6.54 -2.30 -0.56
CA GLN A 126 -7.34 -3.51 -0.82
C GLN A 126 -7.59 -3.70 -2.32
N ASP A 127 -8.03 -2.64 -3.02
CA ASP A 127 -8.30 -2.69 -4.46
C ASP A 127 -7.05 -3.09 -5.26
N LEU A 128 -5.87 -2.56 -4.88
CA LEU A 128 -4.61 -2.99 -5.51
C LEU A 128 -4.34 -4.48 -5.29
N PHE A 129 -4.52 -4.96 -4.05
CA PHE A 129 -4.26 -6.36 -3.72
C PHE A 129 -5.15 -7.30 -4.53
N ASP A 130 -6.46 -7.01 -4.58
CA ASP A 130 -7.40 -7.84 -5.33
C ASP A 130 -7.14 -7.80 -6.84
N SER A 131 -6.86 -6.61 -7.40
CA SER A 131 -6.53 -6.47 -8.83
C SER A 131 -5.29 -7.30 -9.23
N LEU A 132 -4.20 -7.22 -8.46
CA LEU A 132 -2.98 -7.97 -8.77
C LEU A 132 -3.08 -9.46 -8.42
N ARG A 133 -3.88 -9.84 -7.42
CA ARG A 133 -4.18 -11.24 -7.10
C ARG A 133 -4.94 -11.91 -8.24
N LEU A 134 -5.98 -11.26 -8.76
CA LEU A 134 -6.74 -11.80 -9.90
C LEU A 134 -5.87 -11.98 -11.15
N ARG A 135 -4.90 -11.08 -11.36
CA ARG A 135 -3.93 -11.20 -12.45
C ARG A 135 -2.96 -12.37 -12.23
N ALA A 136 -2.48 -12.58 -11.01
CA ALA A 136 -1.65 -13.73 -10.66
C ALA A 136 -2.39 -15.05 -10.93
N GLU A 137 -3.64 -15.15 -10.46
CA GLU A 137 -4.52 -16.29 -10.69
C GLU A 137 -4.75 -16.54 -12.20
N ALA A 138 -4.97 -15.48 -12.99
CA ALA A 138 -5.14 -15.58 -14.44
C ALA A 138 -3.85 -16.00 -15.19
N GLU A 139 -2.68 -15.62 -14.67
CA GLU A 139 -1.37 -16.03 -15.19
C GLU A 139 -0.92 -17.43 -14.68
N GLY A 140 -1.67 -18.03 -13.75
CA GLY A 140 -1.39 -19.34 -13.17
C GLY A 140 -0.22 -19.35 -12.18
N VAL A 141 0.03 -18.22 -11.50
CA VAL A 141 1.17 -18.02 -10.57
C VAL A 141 0.76 -17.52 -9.19
#